data_AF-A0A852SV25-F1
#
_entry.id   AF-A0A852SV25-F1
#
_cell.length_a   1.000
_cell.length_b   1.000
_cell.length_c   1.000
_cell.angle_alpha   90.00
_cell.angle_beta   90.00
_cell.angle_gamma   90.00
#
_symmetry.space_group_name_H-M   'P 1'
#
loop_
_entity.id
_entity.type
_entity.pdbx_description
1 polymer ?
#
loop_
_entity_poly.entity_id
_entity_poly.type
_entity_poly.pdbx_seq_one_letter_code
_entity_poly.pdbx_strand_id
1 'polypeptide(L)'
;MDYGKFKYEAAQKAKEARRNQANTILKEVRFRLKIDKHDYETKRKRAEGFLKAGDKVKAMILFRGREQSRPEQGVRLLQRFAEDVAELGTVESNPTIDGRNMVMIISPVKNKSEAKAEANAVRAASKARAQGRDQDAVAETADAAQSDESSPAQATNEEK
;
A
#
# COMPACT_ATOMS: atom_id res chain seq x y z
N MET A 1 -22.10 40.00 -9.93
CA MET A 1 -21.13 38.90 -9.82
C MET A 1 -19.87 39.45 -9.18
N ASP A 2 -19.61 39.11 -7.92
CA ASP A 2 -18.40 39.56 -7.24
C ASP A 2 -17.19 38.76 -7.71
N TYR A 3 -16.40 39.38 -8.59
CA TYR A 3 -15.24 38.78 -9.21
C TYR A 3 -14.16 38.34 -8.19
N GLY A 4 -14.08 39.05 -7.06
CA GLY A 4 -13.17 38.73 -5.95
C GLY A 4 -13.54 37.43 -5.24
N LYS A 5 -14.83 37.22 -4.95
CA LYS A 5 -15.32 35.99 -4.30
C LYS A 5 -15.15 34.77 -5.21
N PHE A 6 -15.43 34.92 -6.50
CA PHE A 6 -15.22 33.87 -7.50
C PHE A 6 -13.74 33.45 -7.61
N LYS A 7 -12.79 34.40 -7.61
CA LYS A 7 -11.35 34.09 -7.61
C LYS A 7 -10.91 33.32 -6.37
N TYR A 8 -11.46 33.65 -5.20
CA TYR A 8 -11.14 32.94 -3.96
C TYR A 8 -11.67 31.50 -3.98
N GLU A 9 -12.94 31.30 -4.36
CA GLU A 9 -13.54 29.97 -4.48
C GLU A 9 -12.84 29.11 -5.54
N ALA A 10 -12.48 29.70 -6.68
CA ALA A 10 -11.70 29.02 -7.72
C ALA A 10 -10.30 28.64 -7.23
N ALA A 11 -9.63 29.50 -6.47
CA ALA A 11 -8.31 29.21 -5.91
C ALA A 11 -8.36 28.10 -4.84
N GLN A 12 -9.40 28.09 -4.00
CA GLN A 12 -9.60 27.04 -3.00
C GLN A 12 -9.91 25.69 -3.66
N LYS A 13 -10.84 25.67 -4.64
CA LYS A 13 -11.15 24.48 -5.43
C LYS A 13 -9.92 23.94 -6.16
N ALA A 14 -9.08 24.83 -6.72
CA ALA A 14 -7.84 24.44 -7.38
C ALA A 14 -6.81 23.83 -6.41
N LYS A 15 -6.72 24.34 -5.17
CA LYS A 15 -5.86 23.76 -4.12
C LYS A 15 -6.36 22.38 -3.68
N GLU A 16 -7.67 22.24 -3.48
CA GLU A 16 -8.30 20.96 -3.11
C GLU A 16 -8.14 19.92 -4.22
N ALA A 17 -8.35 20.30 -5.48
CA ALA A 17 -8.12 19.43 -6.63
C ALA A 17 -6.66 18.97 -6.71
N ARG A 18 -5.69 19.88 -6.50
CA ARG A 18 -4.26 19.53 -6.47
C ARG A 18 -3.91 18.57 -5.34
N ARG A 19 -4.54 18.71 -4.17
CA ARG A 19 -4.32 17.82 -3.02
C ARG A 19 -4.93 16.43 -3.25
N ASN A 20 -6.10 16.38 -3.90
CA ASN A 20 -6.81 15.13 -4.18
C ASN A 20 -6.29 14.40 -5.43
N GLN A 21 -5.47 15.06 -6.25
CA GLN A 21 -4.82 14.43 -7.39
C GLN A 21 -3.93 13.27 -6.93
N ALA A 22 -4.23 12.07 -7.40
CA ALA A 22 -3.44 10.89 -7.15
C ALA A 22 -2.19 10.91 -8.04
N ASN A 23 -1.12 11.57 -7.59
CA ASN A 23 0.14 11.60 -8.34
C ASN A 23 0.81 10.23 -8.37
N THR A 24 0.82 9.58 -9.53
CA THR A 24 1.56 8.33 -9.77
C THR A 24 3.05 8.60 -9.81
N ILE A 25 3.82 7.90 -8.97
CA ILE A 25 5.27 8.06 -8.87
C ILE A 25 5.94 6.87 -9.56
N LEU A 26 7.04 7.12 -10.26
CA LEU A 26 7.89 6.06 -10.78
C LEU A 26 8.85 5.59 -9.68
N LYS A 27 8.67 4.36 -9.20
CA LYS A 27 9.52 3.74 -8.19
C LYS A 27 10.54 2.84 -8.86
N GLU A 28 11.80 2.98 -8.48
CA GLU A 28 12.88 2.18 -9.05
C GLU A 28 13.14 0.92 -8.21
N VAL A 29 13.27 -0.23 -8.89
CA VAL A 29 13.70 -1.49 -8.29
C VAL A 29 14.93 -1.98 -9.04
N ARG A 30 16.06 -2.08 -8.33
CA ARG A 30 17.36 -2.40 -8.91
C ARG A 30 17.70 -3.88 -8.72
N PHE A 31 17.97 -4.53 -9.84
CA PHE A 31 18.40 -5.92 -9.93
C PHE A 31 19.87 -6.02 -10.30
N ARG A 32 20.50 -7.12 -9.89
CA ARG A 32 21.81 -7.55 -10.38
C ARG A 32 21.61 -8.71 -11.32
N LEU A 33 22.50 -8.89 -12.30
CA LEU A 33 22.39 -9.97 -13.27
C LEU A 33 22.44 -11.35 -12.60
N LYS A 34 23.33 -11.51 -11.61
CA LYS A 34 23.45 -12.70 -10.76
C LYS A 34 22.76 -12.44 -9.41
N ILE A 35 21.44 -12.51 -9.40
CA ILE A 35 20.63 -12.35 -8.19
C ILE A 35 20.36 -13.70 -7.54
N ASP A 36 20.40 -13.76 -6.21
CA ASP A 36 19.96 -14.92 -5.44
C ASP A 36 18.42 -15.02 -5.40
N LYS A 37 17.89 -16.23 -5.21
CA LYS A 37 16.43 -16.46 -5.14
C LYS A 37 15.76 -15.62 -4.05
N HIS A 38 16.36 -15.51 -2.86
CA HIS A 38 15.76 -14.77 -1.76
C HIS A 38 15.77 -13.24 -1.98
N ASP A 39 16.87 -12.70 -2.53
CA ASP A 39 16.95 -11.27 -2.91
C ASP A 39 15.93 -10.94 -4.01
N TYR A 40 15.75 -11.85 -4.98
CA TYR A 40 14.75 -11.70 -6.03
C TYR A 40 13.33 -11.63 -5.45
N GLU A 41 12.94 -12.57 -4.60
CA GLU A 41 11.61 -12.59 -3.97
C GLU A 41 11.34 -11.32 -3.15
N THR A 42 12.34 -10.81 -2.44
CA THR A 42 12.21 -9.57 -1.66
C THR A 42 11.96 -8.36 -2.57
N LYS A 43 12.68 -8.26 -3.68
CA LYS A 43 12.49 -7.20 -4.68
C LYS A 43 11.16 -7.34 -5.42
N ARG A 44 10.73 -8.57 -5.69
CA ARG A 44 9.41 -8.86 -6.25
C ARG A 44 8.29 -8.36 -5.33
N LYS A 45 8.29 -8.76 -4.06
CA LYS A 45 7.31 -8.29 -3.07
C LYS A 45 7.29 -6.77 -2.95
N ARG A 46 8.45 -6.12 -3.02
CA ARG A 46 8.53 -4.65 -3.03
C ARG A 46 7.88 -4.04 -4.26
N ALA A 47 8.12 -4.60 -5.45
CA ALA A 47 7.49 -4.15 -6.68
C ALA A 47 5.97 -4.39 -6.67
N GLU A 48 5.51 -5.55 -6.22
CA GLU A 48 4.08 -5.85 -6.01
C GLU A 48 3.44 -4.81 -5.08
N GLY A 49 4.12 -4.42 -4.00
CA GLY A 49 3.66 -3.37 -3.09
C GLY A 49 3.51 -2.00 -3.76
N PHE A 50 4.41 -1.63 -4.67
CA PHE A 50 4.32 -0.39 -5.43
C PHE A 50 3.18 -0.43 -6.46
N LEU A 51 3.02 -1.54 -7.18
CA LEU A 51 1.93 -1.71 -8.14
C LEU A 51 0.56 -1.68 -7.44
N LYS A 52 0.44 -2.35 -6.27
CA LYS A 52 -0.76 -2.28 -5.43
C LYS A 52 -1.05 -0.88 -4.90
N ALA A 53 -0.01 -0.06 -4.67
CA ALA A 53 -0.18 1.34 -4.29
C ALA A 53 -0.53 2.26 -5.47
N GLY A 54 -0.60 1.72 -6.69
CA GLY A 54 -0.86 2.46 -7.93
C GLY A 54 0.34 3.28 -8.43
N ASP A 55 1.56 2.90 -8.04
CA ASP A 55 2.80 3.50 -8.55
C ASP A 55 3.37 2.66 -9.71
N LYS A 56 4.03 3.34 -10.66
CA LYS A 56 4.75 2.66 -11.75
C LYS A 56 6.07 2.11 -11.21
N VAL A 57 6.50 0.96 -11.72
CA VAL A 57 7.77 0.34 -11.33
C VAL A 57 8.75 0.36 -12.49
N LYS A 58 9.91 0.97 -12.28
CA LYS A 58 11.07 0.90 -13.18
C LYS A 58 12.00 -0.19 -12.68
N ALA A 59 11.95 -1.35 -13.31
CA ALA A 59 12.90 -2.43 -13.08
C ALA A 59 14.19 -2.12 -13.83
N MET A 60 15.30 -2.01 -13.10
CA MET A 60 16.61 -1.65 -13.66
C MET A 60 17.65 -2.71 -13.33
N ILE A 61 18.34 -3.24 -14.34
CA ILE A 61 19.53 -4.06 -14.18
C ILE A 61 20.74 -3.20 -14.50
N LEU A 62 21.77 -3.22 -13.65
CA LEU A 62 23.07 -2.62 -13.96
C LEU A 62 24.04 -3.70 -14.38
N PHE A 63 24.55 -3.61 -15.61
CA PHE A 63 25.61 -4.50 -16.08
C PHE A 63 26.96 -4.08 -15.49
N ARG A 64 27.79 -5.02 -15.06
CA ARG A 64 29.15 -4.72 -14.57
C ARG A 64 30.21 -5.41 -15.42
N GLY A 65 31.14 -4.60 -15.95
CA GLY A 65 32.30 -5.08 -16.69
C GLY A 65 31.90 -5.97 -17.87
N ARG A 66 32.29 -7.25 -17.82
CA ARG A 66 32.07 -8.24 -18.88
C ARG A 66 30.61 -8.66 -19.09
N GLU A 67 29.69 -8.20 -18.25
CA GLU A 67 28.26 -8.50 -18.37
C GLU A 67 27.59 -7.72 -19.51
N GLN A 68 28.17 -6.59 -19.94
CA GLN A 68 27.63 -5.79 -21.05
C GLN A 68 27.57 -6.56 -22.38
N SER A 69 28.43 -7.56 -22.58
CA SER A 69 28.42 -8.40 -23.77
C SER A 69 27.32 -9.47 -23.77
N ARG A 70 26.56 -9.60 -22.67
CA ARG A 70 25.51 -10.61 -22.50
C ARG A 70 24.16 -9.99 -22.09
N PRO A 71 23.58 -9.09 -22.91
CA PRO A 71 22.30 -8.46 -22.59
C PRO A 71 21.14 -9.47 -22.51
N GLU A 72 21.22 -10.58 -23.23
CA GLU A 72 20.19 -11.64 -23.23
C GLU A 72 19.87 -12.21 -21.85
N GLN A 73 20.85 -12.25 -20.95
CA GLN A 73 20.63 -12.72 -19.57
C GLN A 73 19.80 -11.69 -18.78
N GLY A 74 20.00 -10.40 -19.04
CA GLY A 74 19.22 -9.33 -18.43
C GLY A 74 17.77 -9.33 -18.94
N VAL A 75 17.58 -9.53 -20.25
CA VAL A 75 16.25 -9.64 -20.86
C VAL A 75 15.48 -10.80 -20.24
N ARG A 76 16.10 -11.99 -20.14
CA ARG A 76 15.47 -13.17 -19.51
C ARG A 76 15.04 -12.91 -18.07
N LEU A 77 15.86 -12.22 -17.28
CA LEU A 77 15.53 -11.89 -15.90
C LEU A 77 14.34 -10.91 -15.82
N LEU A 78 14.31 -9.89 -16.67
CA LEU A 78 13.20 -8.93 -16.71
C LEU A 78 11.92 -9.54 -17.25
N GLN A 79 12.01 -10.45 -18.23
CA GLN A 79 10.86 -11.18 -18.76
C GLN A 79 10.21 -12.04 -17.67
N ARG A 80 11.02 -12.83 -16.96
CA ARG A 80 10.55 -13.61 -15.80
C ARG A 80 9.91 -12.73 -14.73
N PHE A 81 10.52 -11.58 -14.46
CA PHE A 81 9.98 -10.61 -13.52
C PHE A 81 8.63 -10.04 -13.98
N ALA A 82 8.46 -9.77 -15.27
CA ALA A 82 7.19 -9.32 -15.84
C ALA A 82 6.11 -10.40 -15.71
N GLU A 83 6.42 -11.67 -15.98
CA GLU A 83 5.51 -12.81 -15.81
C GLU A 83 5.06 -12.95 -14.37
N ASP A 84 5.99 -12.88 -13.42
CA ASP A 84 5.69 -13.02 -11.99
C ASP A 84 4.79 -11.89 -11.44
N VAL A 85 4.79 -10.71 -12.07
CA VAL A 85 3.96 -9.56 -11.64
C VAL A 85 2.80 -9.25 -12.60
N ALA A 86 2.56 -10.12 -13.59
CA ALA A 86 1.54 -9.93 -14.63
C ALA A 86 0.12 -9.80 -14.07
N GLU A 87 -0.13 -10.34 -12.87
CA GLU A 87 -1.42 -10.22 -12.17
C GLU A 87 -1.71 -8.77 -11.72
N LEU A 88 -0.69 -7.99 -11.40
CA LEU A 88 -0.82 -6.66 -10.79
C LEU A 88 -0.47 -5.52 -11.76
N GLY A 89 0.32 -5.80 -12.79
CA GLY A 89 0.85 -4.78 -13.69
C GLY A 89 0.98 -5.25 -15.14
N THR A 90 0.91 -4.29 -16.05
CA THR A 90 1.15 -4.47 -17.49
C THR A 90 2.49 -3.84 -17.88
N VAL A 91 3.23 -4.48 -18.78
CA VAL A 91 4.48 -3.93 -19.32
C VAL A 91 4.14 -2.73 -20.20
N GLU A 92 4.63 -1.56 -19.81
CA GLU A 92 4.48 -0.30 -20.58
C GLU A 92 5.66 -0.11 -21.55
N SER A 93 6.86 -0.46 -21.09
CA SER A 93 8.08 -0.35 -21.91
C SER A 93 8.87 -1.64 -21.78
N ASN A 94 9.11 -2.29 -22.92
CA ASN A 94 9.87 -3.52 -23.02
C ASN A 94 11.33 -3.33 -22.56
N PRO A 95 12.03 -4.41 -22.15
CA PRO A 95 13.43 -4.36 -21.73
C PRO A 95 14.32 -3.69 -22.78
N THR A 96 14.77 -2.47 -22.50
CA THR A 96 15.60 -1.67 -23.38
C THR A 96 16.95 -1.39 -22.73
N ILE A 97 18.01 -1.43 -23.53
CA ILE A 97 19.37 -1.11 -23.07
C ILE A 97 19.53 0.41 -23.08
N ASP A 98 19.81 0.98 -21.92
CA ASP A 98 20.15 2.38 -21.69
C ASP A 98 21.61 2.45 -21.21
N GLY A 99 22.54 2.38 -22.17
CA GLY A 99 23.98 2.36 -21.93
C GLY A 99 24.45 1.16 -21.10
N ARG A 100 24.82 1.40 -19.84
CA ARG A 100 25.27 0.35 -18.91
C ARG A 100 24.11 -0.32 -18.16
N ASN A 101 22.90 0.18 -18.35
CA ASN A 101 21.73 -0.27 -17.63
C ASN A 101 20.75 -0.89 -18.61
N MET A 102 19.94 -1.83 -18.14
CA MET A 102 18.75 -2.29 -18.86
C MET A 102 17.54 -1.94 -18.02
N VAL A 103 16.56 -1.32 -18.66
CA VAL A 103 15.37 -0.80 -17.98
C VAL A 103 14.12 -1.40 -18.60
N MET A 104 13.15 -1.69 -17.74
CA MET A 104 11.78 -2.07 -18.11
C MET A 104 10.83 -1.31 -17.20
N ILE A 105 9.72 -0.82 -17.75
CA ILE A 105 8.71 -0.09 -16.99
C ILE A 105 7.42 -0.91 -16.97
N ILE A 106 6.91 -1.12 -15.76
CA ILE A 106 5.65 -1.80 -15.50
C ILE A 106 4.68 -0.78 -14.90
N SER A 107 3.51 -0.68 -15.52
CA SER A 107 2.40 0.14 -15.04
C SER A 107 1.40 -0.73 -14.26
N PRO A 108 0.79 -0.21 -13.19
CA PRO A 108 -0.23 -0.94 -12.45
C PRO A 108 -1.52 -1.05 -13.28
N VAL A 109 -2.22 -2.18 -13.17
CA VAL A 109 -3.52 -2.39 -13.85
C VAL A 109 -4.61 -1.52 -13.21
N LYS A 110 -4.60 -1.44 -11.87
CA LYS A 110 -5.53 -0.60 -11.11
C LYS A 110 -4.97 0.82 -11.00
N ASN A 111 -5.82 1.81 -11.24
CA ASN A 111 -5.41 3.20 -11.18
C ASN A 111 -5.20 3.66 -9.72
N LYS A 112 -4.34 4.66 -9.50
CA LYS A 112 -3.94 5.10 -8.16
C LYS A 112 -5.09 5.63 -7.30
N SER A 113 -6.12 6.18 -7.94
CA SER A 113 -7.36 6.63 -7.28
C SER A 113 -8.12 5.46 -6.64
N GLU A 114 -8.25 4.35 -7.37
CA GLU A 114 -8.96 3.15 -6.92
C GLU A 114 -8.17 2.42 -5.82
N ALA A 115 -6.85 2.32 -5.99
CA ALA A 115 -5.95 1.75 -4.98
C ALA A 115 -6.01 2.54 -3.65
N LYS A 116 -6.06 3.88 -3.70
CA LYS A 116 -6.20 4.72 -2.50
C LYS A 116 -7.58 4.56 -1.85
N ALA A 117 -8.65 4.47 -2.65
CA ALA A 117 -10.00 4.27 -2.13
C ALA A 117 -10.13 2.92 -1.41
N GLU A 118 -9.61 1.85 -2.02
CA GLU A 118 -9.59 0.50 -1.45
C GLU A 118 -8.75 0.45 -0.16
N ALA A 119 -7.55 1.06 -0.15
CA ALA A 119 -6.72 1.13 1.04
C ALA A 119 -7.35 1.94 2.19
N ASN A 120 -8.07 3.03 1.88
CA ASN A 120 -8.76 3.83 2.89
C ASN A 120 -10.00 3.08 3.44
N ALA A 121 -10.73 2.37 2.59
CA ALA A 121 -11.85 1.53 3.00
C ALA A 121 -11.41 0.39 3.94
N VAL A 122 -10.31 -0.30 3.60
CA VAL A 122 -9.75 -1.37 4.45
C VAL A 122 -9.28 -0.82 5.80
N ARG A 123 -8.63 0.34 5.82
CA ARG A 123 -8.20 1.01 7.08
C ARG A 123 -9.39 1.51 7.90
N ALA A 124 -10.44 2.00 7.27
CA ALA A 124 -11.68 2.40 7.95
C ALA A 124 -12.36 1.18 8.59
N ALA A 125 -12.44 0.06 7.85
CA ALA A 125 -13.01 -1.19 8.36
C ALA A 125 -12.19 -1.79 9.51
N SER A 126 -10.85 -1.80 9.43
CA SER A 126 -10.01 -2.30 10.52
C SER A 126 -10.04 -1.38 11.75
N LYS A 127 -10.11 -0.07 11.56
CA LYS A 127 -10.28 0.90 12.66
C LYS A 127 -11.65 0.75 13.34
N ALA A 128 -12.72 0.56 12.57
CA ALA A 128 -14.06 0.31 13.11
C ALA A 128 -14.10 -1.02 13.92
N ARG A 129 -13.41 -2.05 13.44
CA ARG A 129 -13.34 -3.36 14.12
C ARG A 129 -12.52 -3.33 15.41
N ALA A 130 -11.46 -2.51 15.46
CA ALA A 130 -10.69 -2.28 16.69
C ALA A 130 -11.51 -1.48 17.72
N GLN A 131 -12.19 -0.42 17.29
CA GLN A 131 -13.04 0.40 18.15
C GLN A 131 -14.28 -0.33 18.70
N GLY A 132 -14.82 -1.32 17.98
CA GLY A 132 -15.87 -2.20 18.50
C GLY A 132 -15.34 -3.13 19.61
N ARG A 133 -14.15 -3.70 19.42
CA ARG A 133 -13.53 -4.60 20.40
C ARG A 133 -13.16 -3.90 21.71
N ASP A 134 -12.71 -2.64 21.62
CA ASP A 134 -12.44 -1.83 22.81
C ASP A 134 -13.76 -1.51 23.54
N GLN A 135 -14.84 -1.19 22.84
CA GLN A 135 -16.16 -0.93 23.46
C GLN A 135 -16.77 -2.17 24.11
N ASP A 136 -16.66 -3.35 23.49
CA ASP A 136 -17.13 -4.61 24.06
C ASP A 136 -16.33 -4.97 25.34
N ALA A 137 -15.02 -4.73 25.36
CA ALA A 137 -14.18 -4.97 26.54
C ALA A 137 -14.45 -3.99 27.69
N VAL A 138 -14.81 -2.72 27.42
CA VAL A 138 -15.18 -1.75 28.47
C VAL A 138 -16.60 -2.01 29.01
N ALA A 139 -17.49 -2.57 28.19
CA ALA A 139 -18.83 -2.97 28.62
C ALA A 139 -18.79 -4.22 29.52
N GLU A 140 -17.94 -5.21 29.21
CA GLU A 140 -17.77 -6.43 30.02
C GLU A 140 -17.13 -6.15 31.39
N THR A 141 -16.23 -5.16 31.49
CA THR A 141 -15.67 -4.74 32.79
C THR A 141 -16.61 -3.86 33.62
N ALA A 142 -17.55 -3.15 32.98
CA ALA A 142 -18.56 -2.35 33.67
C ALA A 142 -19.71 -3.21 34.22
N ASP A 143 -20.09 -4.29 33.53
CA ASP A 143 -21.12 -5.25 33.98
C ASP A 143 -20.63 -6.08 35.18
N ALA A 144 -19.35 -6.50 35.17
CA ALA A 144 -18.74 -7.24 36.29
C ALA A 144 -18.57 -6.39 37.58
N ALA A 145 -18.49 -5.06 37.46
CA ALA A 145 -18.35 -4.16 38.62
C ALA A 145 -19.70 -3.83 39.29
N GLN A 146 -20.84 -4.07 38.62
CA GLN A 146 -22.18 -3.83 39.18
C GLN A 146 -22.77 -5.04 39.91
N SER A 147 -22.21 -6.24 39.73
CA SER A 147 -22.67 -7.48 40.40
C SER A 147 -22.14 -7.68 41.83
N ASP A 148 -21.15 -6.90 42.28
CA ASP A 148 -20.54 -7.06 43.62
C ASP A 148 -21.16 -6.14 44.71
N GLU A 149 -22.02 -5.19 44.34
CA GLU A 149 -22.60 -4.20 45.29
C GLU A 149 -24.04 -4.52 45.76
N SER A 150 -24.55 -5.72 45.49
CA SER A 150 -25.91 -6.12 45.89
C SER A 150 -25.96 -7.45 46.67
N SER A 151 -25.28 -7.48 47.83
CA SER A 151 -25.65 -8.40 48.93
C SER A 151 -26.35 -7.64 50.05
N PRO A 152 -27.68 -7.78 50.24
CA PRO A 152 -28.37 -7.25 51.40
C PRO A 152 -28.18 -8.22 52.57
N ALA A 153 -27.32 -7.86 53.53
CA ALA A 153 -27.30 -8.54 54.81
C ALA A 153 -28.46 -8.02 55.68
N GLN A 154 -29.57 -8.77 55.75
CA GLN A 154 -30.60 -8.60 56.77
C GLN A 154 -30.80 -9.87 57.59
N ALA A 155 -30.87 -9.64 58.90
CA ALA A 155 -31.64 -10.35 59.92
C ALA A 155 -31.13 -11.70 60.44
N THR A 156 -30.66 -11.67 61.69
CA THR A 156 -31.03 -12.69 62.68
C THR A 156 -31.37 -11.99 63.99
N ASN A 157 -32.64 -12.09 64.37
CA ASN A 157 -33.12 -11.86 65.73
C ASN A 157 -33.90 -13.12 66.15
N GLU A 158 -33.96 -13.34 67.47
CA GLU A 158 -34.80 -14.29 68.24
C GLU A 158 -34.21 -15.66 68.66
N GLU A 159 -33.69 -15.65 69.90
CA GLU A 159 -34.11 -16.44 71.08
C GLU A 159 -33.93 -17.98 71.12
N LYS A 160 -33.00 -18.45 71.97
CA LYS A 160 -33.29 -19.11 73.27
C LYS A 160 -32.02 -19.36 74.08
#